data_AF-A0ABD3J872-F1
#
_entry.id   AF-A0ABD3J872-F1
#
_cell.length_a   1.000
_cell.length_b   1.000
_cell.length_c   1.000
_cell.angle_alpha   90.00
_cell.angle_beta   90.00
_cell.angle_gamma   90.00
#
_symmetry.space_group_name_H-M   'P 1'
#
loop_
_entity.id
_entity.type
_entity.pdbx_description
1 polymer ?
#
loop_
_entity_poly.entity_id
_entity_poly.type
_entity_poly.pdbx_seq_one_letter_code
_entity_poly.pdbx_strand_id
1 'polypeptide(L)'
;MAECFSFSGTYDRWLRFSYSWMGLKSTTTDLSGDGTVMHCWVPKTYKPNKPNLLLVHGLGASGMWQWNAFVSRFIERFNVYVPDLLFFGDSYTNRPERTEQFQAQCVAGVLKAEGVKKTAVVGASYGGFVAYSLAAQFPEMVEKLVLWGAGVCMEEKDMEDGMFQVKSMDEAVSIMLPQTPEKMKELIKVVFYKPVMTIPTCFMQDFIDVSQRKVTNLSAARLCFSTLPTNLSLLMPSVQFSFPLLAKLSPFLFLIHNGSSYS
;
A
#
# COMPACT_ATOMS: atom_id res chain seq x y z
N MET A 1 12.17 -28.31 17.52
CA MET A 1 12.82 -28.30 16.20
C MET A 1 13.52 -26.96 16.05
N ALA A 2 14.80 -26.92 15.70
CA ALA A 2 15.48 -25.65 15.46
C ALA A 2 14.79 -24.94 14.28
N GLU A 3 14.33 -23.70 14.49
CA GLU A 3 13.86 -22.88 13.37
C GLU A 3 15.01 -22.76 12.36
N CYS A 4 14.78 -23.19 11.13
CA CYS A 4 15.74 -22.98 10.05
C CYS A 4 15.98 -21.46 9.88
N PHE A 5 17.21 -21.09 9.56
CA PHE A 5 17.57 -19.69 9.30
C PHE A 5 16.68 -19.12 8.18
N SER A 6 15.92 -18.08 8.49
CA SER A 6 15.05 -17.39 7.53
C SER A 6 15.74 -16.15 6.98
N PHE A 7 16.02 -16.13 5.68
CA PHE A 7 16.66 -14.99 5.01
C PHE A 7 15.70 -13.78 5.00
N SER A 8 14.46 -14.02 4.65
CA SER A 8 13.37 -13.04 4.59
C SER A 8 13.01 -12.53 5.99
N GLY A 9 13.05 -13.39 7.00
CA GLY A 9 12.85 -12.99 8.40
C GLY A 9 14.01 -12.14 8.92
N THR A 10 15.25 -12.46 8.52
CA THR A 10 16.43 -11.64 8.82
C THR A 10 16.34 -10.28 8.13
N TYR A 11 15.90 -10.24 6.87
CA TYR A 11 15.67 -9.01 6.13
C TYR A 11 14.57 -8.16 6.76
N ASP A 12 13.45 -8.74 7.21
CA ASP A 12 12.40 -8.01 7.92
C ASP A 12 12.92 -7.33 9.19
N ARG A 13 13.69 -8.06 10.00
CA ARG A 13 14.32 -7.50 11.21
C ARG A 13 15.28 -6.37 10.86
N TRP A 14 16.06 -6.54 9.80
CA TRP A 14 16.94 -5.47 9.29
C TRP A 14 16.14 -4.26 8.83
N LEU A 15 15.02 -4.44 8.12
CA LEU A 15 14.14 -3.34 7.73
C LEU A 15 13.59 -2.60 8.95
N ARG A 16 13.15 -3.31 10.00
CA ARG A 16 12.65 -2.68 11.24
C ARG A 16 13.73 -1.84 11.91
N PHE A 17 14.95 -2.38 11.98
CA PHE A 17 16.12 -1.67 12.48
C PHE A 17 16.44 -0.44 11.62
N SER A 18 16.45 -0.60 10.30
CA SER A 18 16.72 0.45 9.31
C SER A 18 15.74 1.62 9.45
N TYR A 19 14.43 1.34 9.55
CA TYR A 19 13.40 2.37 9.77
C TYR A 19 13.60 3.12 11.10
N SER A 20 13.93 2.38 12.17
CA SER A 20 14.22 2.97 13.47
C SER A 20 15.47 3.87 13.43
N TRP A 21 16.51 3.43 12.73
CA TRP A 21 17.75 4.18 12.52
C TRP A 21 17.53 5.45 11.69
N MET A 22 16.60 5.39 10.72
CA MET A 22 16.16 6.52 9.90
C MET A 22 15.28 7.53 10.67
N GLY A 23 15.08 7.34 11.98
CA GLY A 23 14.33 8.27 12.81
C GLY A 23 12.81 8.11 12.70
N LEU A 24 12.33 6.94 12.27
CA LEU A 24 10.93 6.54 12.43
C LEU A 24 10.76 5.75 13.72
N LYS A 25 9.55 5.76 14.28
CA LYS A 25 9.15 4.92 15.42
C LYS A 25 7.96 4.07 15.00
N SER A 26 7.95 2.83 15.45
CA SER A 26 6.82 1.93 15.29
C SER A 26 5.73 2.29 16.31
N THR A 27 4.51 2.55 15.85
CA THR A 27 3.34 2.78 16.70
C THR A 27 2.20 1.86 16.30
N THR A 28 1.32 1.61 17.25
CA THR A 28 0.11 0.82 17.06
C THR A 28 -1.03 1.59 17.70
N THR A 29 -2.10 1.82 16.95
CA THR A 29 -3.25 2.62 17.37
C THR A 29 -4.49 1.75 17.39
N ASP A 30 -5.15 1.66 18.54
CA ASP A 30 -6.52 1.17 18.65
C ASP A 30 -7.48 2.30 18.22
N LEU A 31 -8.19 2.08 17.12
CA LEU A 31 -8.94 3.13 16.42
C LEU A 31 -10.36 3.32 16.93
N SER A 32 -10.94 2.27 17.51
CA SER A 32 -12.38 2.21 17.80
C SER A 32 -12.71 1.41 19.05
N GLY A 33 -11.74 0.76 19.71
CA GLY A 33 -11.98 -0.11 20.86
C GLY A 33 -12.74 -1.40 20.53
N ASP A 34 -13.03 -1.64 19.24
CA ASP A 34 -13.75 -2.81 18.72
C ASP A 34 -12.80 -3.92 18.21
N GLY A 35 -11.52 -3.82 18.58
CA GLY A 35 -10.47 -4.71 18.12
C GLY A 35 -9.91 -4.36 16.74
N THR A 36 -10.15 -3.15 16.23
CA THR A 36 -9.48 -2.61 15.04
C THR A 36 -8.21 -1.87 15.43
N VAL A 37 -7.07 -2.49 15.10
CA VAL A 37 -5.75 -2.01 15.48
C VAL A 37 -4.90 -1.84 14.23
N MET A 38 -4.38 -0.64 14.03
CA MET A 38 -3.53 -0.33 12.89
C MET A 38 -2.12 0.06 13.36
N HIS A 39 -1.15 -0.63 12.80
CA HIS A 39 0.26 -0.32 12.94
C HIS A 39 0.70 0.76 11.95
N CYS A 40 1.61 1.62 12.38
CA CYS A 40 2.20 2.65 11.54
C CYS A 40 3.64 2.97 11.95
N TRP A 41 4.51 3.18 10.96
CA TRP A 41 5.76 3.88 11.18
C TRP A 41 5.54 5.37 11.06
N VAL A 42 5.87 6.10 12.13
CA VAL A 42 5.65 7.55 12.22
C VAL A 42 6.96 8.25 12.55
N PRO A 43 7.13 9.57 12.32
CA PRO A 43 8.38 10.25 12.66
C PRO A 43 8.63 10.18 14.17
N LYS A 44 9.84 9.78 14.57
CA LYS A 44 10.27 9.78 15.98
C LYS A 44 10.29 11.20 16.55
N THR A 45 10.62 12.17 15.70
CA THR A 45 10.57 13.60 16.02
C THR A 45 9.89 14.34 14.89
N TYR A 46 8.72 14.90 15.17
CA TYR A 46 8.01 15.76 14.24
C TYR A 46 8.81 17.02 13.93
N LYS A 47 8.86 17.41 12.65
CA LYS A 47 9.52 18.62 12.17
C LYS A 47 8.48 19.59 11.61
N PRO A 48 8.13 20.68 12.32
CA PRO A 48 7.08 21.61 11.89
C PRO A 48 7.30 22.24 10.51
N ASN A 49 8.57 22.42 10.11
CA ASN A 49 8.93 23.01 8.82
C ASN A 49 8.92 22.01 7.65
N LYS A 50 8.62 20.73 7.90
CA LYS A 50 8.52 19.71 6.86
C LYS A 50 7.04 19.38 6.61
N PRO A 51 6.60 19.27 5.35
CA PRO A 51 5.26 18.76 5.05
C PRO A 51 5.13 17.29 5.46
N ASN A 52 3.88 16.83 5.66
CA ASN A 52 3.59 15.42 5.94
C ASN A 52 3.47 14.62 4.65
N LEU A 53 3.90 13.36 4.71
CA LEU A 53 3.80 12.41 3.61
C LEU A 53 3.33 11.06 4.13
N LEU A 54 2.21 10.58 3.61
CA LEU A 54 1.66 9.27 3.86
C LEU A 54 2.00 8.33 2.70
N LEU A 55 2.57 7.16 3.01
CA LEU A 55 2.96 6.14 2.04
C LEU A 55 2.13 4.87 2.24
N VAL A 56 1.14 4.64 1.38
CA VAL A 56 0.17 3.53 1.48
C VAL A 56 0.58 2.39 0.56
N HIS A 57 0.90 1.23 1.14
CA HIS A 57 1.35 0.07 0.38
C HIS A 57 0.21 -0.69 -0.32
N GLY A 58 0.55 -1.49 -1.34
CA GLY A 58 -0.38 -2.38 -2.03
C GLY A 58 -0.50 -3.76 -1.35
N LEU A 59 -1.03 -4.76 -2.07
CA LEU A 59 -1.00 -6.13 -1.60
C LEU A 59 0.45 -6.61 -1.41
N GLY A 60 0.76 -7.26 -0.29
CA GLY A 60 2.13 -7.71 0.00
C GLY A 60 2.35 -8.02 1.47
N ALA A 61 3.60 -7.93 1.93
CA ALA A 61 3.95 -8.25 3.31
C ALA A 61 3.64 -7.12 4.30
N SER A 62 4.17 -5.91 4.07
CA SER A 62 3.94 -4.73 4.91
C SER A 62 4.40 -3.44 4.22
N GLY A 63 4.09 -2.28 4.81
CA GLY A 63 4.52 -0.97 4.32
C GLY A 63 6.03 -0.81 4.24
N MET A 64 6.78 -1.42 5.16
CA MET A 64 8.23 -1.38 5.13
C MET A 64 8.82 -2.05 3.89
N TRP A 65 8.30 -3.22 3.52
CA TRP A 65 8.81 -3.98 2.37
C TRP A 65 8.60 -3.20 1.06
N GLN A 66 7.47 -2.49 0.95
CA GLN A 66 7.16 -1.67 -0.22
C GLN A 66 8.01 -0.40 -0.29
N TRP A 67 8.19 0.30 0.82
CA TRP A 67 8.70 1.67 0.82
C TRP A 67 10.17 1.82 1.19
N ASN A 68 10.85 0.75 1.63
CA ASN A 68 12.23 0.82 2.12
C ASN A 68 13.21 1.49 1.13
N ALA A 69 13.06 1.22 -0.17
CA ALA A 69 13.95 1.80 -1.19
C ALA A 69 13.79 3.33 -1.33
N PHE A 70 12.67 3.89 -0.88
CA PHE A 70 12.34 5.31 -1.06
C PHE A 70 12.36 6.11 0.25
N VAL A 71 12.08 5.45 1.38
CA VAL A 71 11.83 6.12 2.66
C VAL A 71 12.99 7.02 3.07
N SER A 72 14.24 6.60 2.85
CA SER A 72 15.45 7.35 3.22
C SER A 72 15.53 8.72 2.54
N ARG A 73 15.02 8.85 1.31
CA ARG A 73 15.00 10.12 0.56
C ARG A 73 13.83 11.00 0.98
N PHE A 74 12.72 10.39 1.38
CA PHE A 74 11.54 11.14 1.80
C PHE A 74 11.70 11.74 3.20
N ILE A 75 12.30 11.03 4.15
CA ILE A 75 12.51 11.55 5.52
C ILE A 75 13.38 12.82 5.58
N GLU A 76 14.22 13.05 4.57
CA GLU A 76 15.01 14.27 4.45
C GLU A 76 14.13 15.51 4.26
N ARG A 77 12.96 15.35 3.62
CA ARG A 77 12.08 16.46 3.19
C ARG A 77 10.70 16.46 3.84
N PHE A 78 10.23 15.31 4.33
CA PHE A 78 8.89 15.12 4.85
C PHE A 78 8.89 14.53 6.27
N ASN A 79 7.80 14.76 7.00
CA ASN A 79 7.39 13.90 8.10
C ASN A 79 6.68 12.68 7.49
N VAL A 80 7.32 11.51 7.53
CA VAL A 80 6.85 10.32 6.79
C VAL A 80 6.05 9.40 7.70
N TYR A 81 4.88 8.97 7.20
CA TYR A 81 3.97 8.02 7.83
C TYR A 81 3.81 6.81 6.91
N VAL A 82 4.02 5.61 7.43
CA VAL A 82 3.92 4.35 6.68
C VAL A 82 3.05 3.37 7.46
N PRO A 83 1.72 3.38 7.26
CA PRO A 83 0.83 2.41 7.88
C PRO A 83 1.00 1.04 7.25
N ASP A 84 0.80 0.00 8.05
CA ASP A 84 0.43 -1.32 7.55
C ASP A 84 -1.10 -1.36 7.40
N LEU A 85 -1.61 -1.63 6.19
CA LEU A 85 -3.04 -1.77 5.96
C LEU A 85 -3.58 -2.98 6.75
N LEU A 86 -4.87 -2.96 7.10
CA LEU A 86 -5.50 -4.08 7.80
C LEU A 86 -5.29 -5.37 7.00
N PHE A 87 -5.06 -6.46 7.73
CA PHE A 87 -4.72 -7.79 7.21
C PHE A 87 -3.28 -7.96 6.72
N PHE A 88 -2.44 -6.94 6.86
CA PHE A 88 -1.03 -6.94 6.49
C PHE A 88 -0.16 -6.45 7.64
N GLY A 89 1.12 -6.81 7.59
CA GLY A 89 2.11 -6.43 8.60
C GLY A 89 1.64 -6.72 10.02
N ASP A 90 1.64 -5.69 10.87
CA ASP A 90 1.22 -5.80 12.27
C ASP A 90 -0.22 -5.26 12.52
N SER A 91 -1.00 -5.03 11.45
CA SER A 91 -2.37 -4.49 11.52
C SER A 91 -3.45 -5.57 11.44
N TYR A 92 -4.50 -5.44 12.24
CA TYR A 92 -5.61 -6.40 12.29
C TYR A 92 -6.93 -5.76 12.68
N THR A 93 -8.02 -6.47 12.39
CA THR A 93 -9.36 -6.10 12.85
C THR A 93 -10.21 -7.35 13.06
N ASN A 94 -11.12 -7.29 14.03
CA ASN A 94 -12.17 -8.30 14.23
C ASN A 94 -13.44 -8.00 13.44
N ARG A 95 -13.50 -6.82 12.81
CA ARG A 95 -14.65 -6.38 12.05
C ARG A 95 -14.84 -7.15 10.75
N PRO A 96 -16.06 -7.23 10.20
CA PRO A 96 -16.33 -7.93 8.93
C PRO A 96 -16.05 -7.11 7.67
N GLU A 97 -15.86 -5.79 7.75
CA GLU A 97 -15.69 -4.93 6.57
C GLU A 97 -14.41 -5.22 5.78
N ARG A 98 -14.53 -5.36 4.46
CA ARG A 98 -13.43 -5.67 3.54
C ARG A 98 -13.37 -4.69 2.37
N THR A 99 -13.62 -3.41 2.62
CA THR A 99 -13.61 -2.37 1.56
C THR A 99 -12.39 -1.47 1.69
N GLU A 100 -11.97 -0.90 0.57
CA GLU A 100 -10.96 0.17 0.49
C GLU A 100 -11.42 1.41 1.27
N GLN A 101 -12.73 1.66 1.34
CA GLN A 101 -13.32 2.74 2.12
C GLN A 101 -13.08 2.56 3.61
N PHE A 102 -13.30 1.36 4.13
CA PHE A 102 -13.05 1.05 5.54
C PHE A 102 -11.54 1.15 5.86
N GLN A 103 -10.67 0.63 4.98
CA GLN A 103 -9.22 0.81 5.11
C GLN A 103 -8.82 2.29 5.18
N ALA A 104 -9.42 3.14 4.32
CA ALA A 104 -9.17 4.57 4.30
C ALA A 104 -9.63 5.27 5.59
N GLN A 105 -10.78 4.87 6.15
CA GLN A 105 -11.25 5.37 7.44
C GLN A 105 -10.27 5.03 8.57
N CYS A 106 -9.74 3.80 8.57
CA CYS A 106 -8.75 3.39 9.56
C CYS A 106 -7.44 4.18 9.43
N VAL A 107 -6.95 4.37 8.20
CA VAL A 107 -5.76 5.21 7.93
C VAL A 107 -5.99 6.66 8.39
N ALA A 108 -7.16 7.24 8.12
CA ALA A 108 -7.52 8.57 8.61
C ALA A 108 -7.54 8.63 10.15
N GLY A 109 -8.00 7.57 10.80
CA GLY A 109 -7.99 7.44 12.26
C GLY A 109 -6.57 7.43 12.83
N VAL A 110 -5.64 6.70 12.21
CA VAL A 110 -4.21 6.73 12.59
C VAL A 110 -3.63 8.15 12.44
N LEU A 111 -3.88 8.80 11.31
CA LEU A 111 -3.40 10.17 11.07
C LEU A 111 -3.94 11.16 12.11
N LYS A 112 -5.23 11.06 12.47
CA LYS A 112 -5.84 11.87 13.53
C LYS A 112 -5.20 11.61 14.89
N ALA A 113 -4.96 10.36 15.24
CA ALA A 113 -4.29 9.99 16.50
C ALA A 113 -2.86 10.55 16.59
N GLU A 114 -2.15 10.63 15.45
CA GLU A 114 -0.82 11.25 15.36
C GLU A 114 -0.86 12.78 15.17
N GLY A 115 -2.04 13.40 15.22
CA GLY A 115 -2.22 14.86 15.11
C GLY A 115 -2.02 15.44 13.70
N VAL A 116 -2.05 14.59 12.66
CA VAL A 116 -1.87 15.00 11.26
C VAL A 116 -3.18 15.56 10.72
N LYS A 117 -3.19 16.87 10.45
CA LYS A 117 -4.36 17.56 9.87
C LYS A 117 -4.37 17.54 8.34
N LYS A 118 -3.19 17.64 7.72
CA LYS A 118 -3.00 17.66 6.27
C LYS A 118 -1.76 16.86 5.89
N THR A 119 -1.84 16.11 4.79
CA THR A 119 -0.72 15.33 4.27
C THR A 119 -0.80 15.18 2.74
N ALA A 120 0.37 15.09 2.10
CA ALA A 120 0.46 14.48 0.78
C ALA A 120 0.34 12.95 0.95
N VAL A 121 -0.24 12.27 -0.02
CA VAL A 121 -0.46 10.82 0.00
C VAL A 121 0.11 10.20 -1.26
N VAL A 122 0.85 9.11 -1.11
CA VAL A 122 1.27 8.24 -2.22
C VAL A 122 0.69 6.85 -1.96
N GLY A 123 -0.12 6.36 -2.88
CA GLY A 123 -0.71 5.02 -2.82
C GLY A 123 -0.22 4.15 -3.95
N ALA A 124 0.31 2.97 -3.63
CA ALA A 124 0.80 2.01 -4.61
C ALA A 124 -0.19 0.84 -4.80
N SER A 125 -0.57 0.52 -6.05
CA SER A 125 -1.47 -0.59 -6.39
C SER A 125 -2.77 -0.56 -5.56
N TYR A 126 -3.08 -1.59 -4.77
CA TYR A 126 -4.22 -1.59 -3.84
C TYR A 126 -4.23 -0.36 -2.90
N GLY A 127 -3.06 0.07 -2.43
CA GLY A 127 -2.90 1.28 -1.62
C GLY A 127 -3.28 2.55 -2.36
N GLY A 128 -3.27 2.55 -3.70
CA GLY A 128 -3.79 3.63 -4.53
C GLY A 128 -5.32 3.77 -4.43
N PHE A 129 -6.06 2.65 -4.41
CA PHE A 129 -7.51 2.67 -4.19
C PHE A 129 -7.85 3.17 -2.78
N VAL A 130 -7.12 2.71 -1.77
CA VAL A 130 -7.26 3.21 -0.39
C VAL A 130 -6.93 4.69 -0.30
N ALA A 131 -5.84 5.14 -0.92
CA ALA A 131 -5.42 6.55 -0.91
C ALA A 131 -6.41 7.46 -1.64
N TYR A 132 -7.00 6.98 -2.74
CA TYR A 132 -8.06 7.69 -3.44
C TYR A 132 -9.35 7.78 -2.61
N SER A 133 -9.75 6.67 -1.98
CA SER A 133 -10.90 6.67 -1.07
C SER A 133 -10.69 7.58 0.15
N LEU A 134 -9.45 7.66 0.66
CA LEU A 134 -9.07 8.61 1.70
C LEU A 134 -9.26 10.06 1.24
N ALA A 135 -8.83 10.40 0.02
CA ALA A 135 -9.01 11.73 -0.55
C ALA A 135 -10.49 12.08 -0.79
N ALA A 136 -11.30 11.09 -1.18
CA ALA A 136 -12.74 11.26 -1.39
C ALA A 136 -13.50 11.47 -0.07
N GLN A 137 -13.17 10.69 0.97
CA GLN A 137 -13.87 10.73 2.26
C GLN A 137 -13.38 11.85 3.18
N PHE A 138 -12.12 12.27 3.05
CA PHE A 138 -11.46 13.27 3.90
C PHE A 138 -10.69 14.30 3.05
N PRO A 139 -11.38 15.04 2.15
CA PRO A 139 -10.73 15.95 1.20
C PRO A 139 -9.92 17.06 1.89
N GLU A 140 -10.29 17.46 3.10
CA GLU A 140 -9.56 18.44 3.90
C GLU A 140 -8.22 17.92 4.43
N MET A 141 -8.05 16.60 4.53
CA MET A 141 -6.85 15.94 5.02
C MET A 141 -5.81 15.69 3.92
N VAL A 142 -6.26 15.49 2.67
CA VAL A 142 -5.38 15.14 1.54
C VAL A 142 -5.07 16.38 0.70
N GLU A 143 -3.82 16.86 0.79
CA GLU A 143 -3.37 18.03 0.03
C GLU A 143 -3.02 17.66 -1.43
N LYS A 144 -2.34 16.53 -1.59
CA LYS A 144 -1.87 16.01 -2.88
C LYS A 144 -1.96 14.49 -2.84
N LEU A 145 -2.34 13.91 -3.97
CA LEU A 145 -2.46 12.46 -4.10
C LEU A 145 -1.63 11.98 -5.29
N VAL A 146 -0.81 10.96 -5.08
CA VAL A 146 -0.05 10.27 -6.12
C VAL A 146 -0.48 8.82 -6.14
N LEU A 147 -0.94 8.35 -7.29
CA LEU A 147 -1.33 6.97 -7.52
C LEU A 147 -0.24 6.30 -8.36
N TRP A 148 0.30 5.18 -7.89
CA TRP A 148 1.35 4.44 -8.57
C TRP A 148 0.93 2.99 -8.79
N GLY A 149 0.77 2.58 -10.04
CA GLY A 149 0.40 1.19 -10.36
C GLY A 149 -1.04 0.84 -9.96
N ALA A 150 -1.92 1.83 -9.85
CA ALA A 150 -3.31 1.66 -9.41
C ALA A 150 -4.29 2.06 -10.51
N GLY A 151 -5.19 1.15 -10.88
CA GLY A 151 -6.16 1.35 -11.94
C GLY A 151 -7.45 2.05 -11.48
N VAL A 152 -7.33 3.09 -10.65
CA VAL A 152 -8.47 3.82 -10.07
C VAL A 152 -9.36 4.48 -11.14
N CYS A 153 -8.78 4.77 -12.30
CA CYS A 153 -9.43 5.41 -13.44
C CYS A 153 -9.50 4.50 -14.68
N MET A 154 -9.40 3.18 -14.51
CA MET A 154 -9.54 2.26 -15.65
C MET A 154 -10.99 2.26 -16.14
N GLU A 155 -11.15 2.36 -17.46
CA GLU A 155 -12.40 2.19 -18.17
C GLU A 155 -12.55 0.75 -18.69
N GLU A 156 -13.75 0.33 -19.11
CA GLU A 156 -13.99 -1.02 -19.64
C GLU A 156 -13.09 -1.32 -20.86
N LYS A 157 -12.85 -0.32 -21.72
CA LYS A 157 -11.94 -0.43 -22.88
C LYS A 157 -10.49 -0.76 -22.46
N ASP A 158 -10.06 -0.25 -21.32
CA ASP A 158 -8.69 -0.44 -20.80
C ASP A 158 -8.50 -1.89 -20.33
N MET A 159 -9.59 -2.55 -19.91
CA MET A 159 -9.61 -3.97 -19.60
C MET A 159 -9.64 -4.85 -20.86
N GLU A 160 -10.37 -4.42 -21.89
CA GLU A 160 -10.45 -5.11 -23.20
C GLU A 160 -9.11 -5.13 -23.95
N ASP A 161 -8.27 -4.11 -23.78
CA ASP A 161 -6.91 -4.04 -24.33
C ASP A 161 -5.90 -4.99 -23.64
N GLY A 162 -6.36 -5.82 -22.68
CA GLY A 162 -5.61 -6.96 -22.17
C GLY A 162 -4.52 -6.62 -21.15
N MET A 163 -4.69 -5.52 -20.38
CA MET A 163 -3.73 -5.11 -19.34
C MET A 163 -3.54 -6.12 -18.20
N PHE A 164 -4.49 -7.02 -17.99
CA PHE A 164 -4.31 -8.21 -17.15
C PHE A 164 -4.54 -9.46 -18.02
N GLN A 165 -3.44 -10.11 -18.41
CA GLN A 165 -3.46 -11.41 -19.11
C GLN A 165 -3.82 -12.56 -18.14
N VAL A 166 -4.87 -12.37 -17.32
CA VAL A 166 -5.38 -13.34 -16.35
C VAL A 166 -6.83 -13.64 -16.66
N LYS A 167 -7.23 -14.90 -16.48
CA LYS A 167 -8.56 -15.40 -16.89
C LYS A 167 -9.66 -14.99 -15.91
N SER A 168 -9.31 -14.57 -14.70
CA SER A 168 -10.26 -14.10 -13.69
C SER A 168 -9.60 -13.22 -12.62
N MET A 169 -10.43 -12.48 -11.88
CA MET A 169 -10.00 -11.68 -10.72
C MET A 169 -9.35 -12.56 -9.63
N ASP A 170 -9.90 -13.76 -9.40
CA ASP A 170 -9.33 -14.72 -8.44
C ASP A 170 -7.94 -15.21 -8.87
N GLU A 171 -7.72 -15.41 -10.18
CA GLU A 171 -6.41 -15.75 -10.70
C GLU A 171 -5.41 -14.60 -10.50
N ALA A 172 -5.81 -13.36 -10.81
CA ALA A 172 -5.02 -12.16 -10.53
C ALA A 172 -4.63 -12.08 -9.05
N VAL A 173 -5.58 -12.25 -8.14
CA VAL A 173 -5.34 -12.24 -6.69
C VAL A 173 -4.39 -13.35 -6.27
N SER A 174 -4.54 -14.55 -6.83
CA SER A 174 -3.66 -15.70 -6.53
C SER A 174 -2.21 -15.48 -6.95
N ILE A 175 -2.00 -14.71 -8.03
CA ILE A 175 -0.67 -14.32 -8.52
C ILE A 175 -0.12 -13.19 -7.63
N MET A 176 -0.93 -12.19 -7.30
CA MET A 176 -0.51 -11.03 -6.49
C MET A 176 -0.19 -11.39 -5.04
N LEU A 177 -0.85 -12.41 -4.49
CA LEU A 177 -0.58 -12.96 -3.15
C LEU A 177 -0.14 -14.43 -3.28
N PRO A 178 1.06 -14.69 -3.80
CA PRO A 178 1.50 -16.04 -4.16
C PRO A 178 1.62 -16.91 -2.91
N GLN A 179 1.10 -18.13 -3.01
CA GLN A 179 1.15 -19.13 -1.94
C GLN A 179 2.10 -20.29 -2.25
N THR A 180 2.62 -20.34 -3.49
CA THR A 180 3.56 -21.36 -3.94
C THR A 180 4.70 -20.71 -4.73
N PRO A 181 5.88 -21.33 -4.80
CA PRO A 181 6.99 -20.84 -5.62
C PRO A 181 6.64 -20.68 -7.10
N GLU A 182 5.74 -21.51 -7.63
CA GLU A 182 5.24 -21.42 -9.01
C GLU A 182 4.44 -20.13 -9.21
N LYS A 183 3.53 -19.82 -8.29
CA LYS A 183 2.78 -18.55 -8.33
C LYS A 183 3.68 -17.35 -8.09
N MET A 184 4.73 -17.50 -7.29
CA MET A 184 5.73 -16.44 -7.13
C MET A 184 6.54 -16.21 -8.41
N LYS A 185 6.87 -17.27 -9.16
CA LYS A 185 7.49 -17.16 -10.50
C LYS A 185 6.57 -16.46 -11.50
N GLU A 186 5.27 -16.72 -11.45
CA GLU A 186 4.27 -15.99 -12.24
C GLU A 186 4.26 -14.50 -11.87
N LEU A 187 4.21 -14.18 -10.57
CA LEU A 187 4.26 -12.81 -10.08
C LEU A 187 5.50 -12.06 -10.58
N ILE A 188 6.68 -12.68 -10.48
CA ILE A 188 7.94 -12.07 -10.94
C ILE A 188 7.87 -11.76 -12.44
N LYS A 189 7.28 -12.63 -13.26
CA LYS A 189 7.11 -12.40 -14.70
C LYS A 189 6.15 -11.24 -15.00
N VAL A 190 5.11 -11.07 -14.19
CA VAL A 190 4.13 -9.98 -14.35
C VAL A 190 4.72 -8.64 -13.90
N VAL A 191 5.46 -8.61 -12.78
CA VAL A 191 5.94 -7.37 -12.16
C VAL A 191 7.22 -6.84 -12.80
N PHE A 192 8.11 -7.71 -13.29
CA PHE A 192 9.42 -7.30 -13.81
C PHE A 192 9.49 -7.38 -15.33
N TYR A 193 9.86 -6.26 -15.96
CA TYR A 193 10.14 -6.20 -17.41
C TYR A 193 11.24 -7.21 -17.85
N LYS A 194 12.24 -7.45 -16.99
CA LYS A 194 13.28 -8.49 -17.18
C LYS A 194 13.33 -9.39 -15.95
N PRO A 195 12.53 -10.47 -15.89
CA PRO A 195 12.40 -11.28 -14.68
C PRO A 195 13.65 -12.13 -14.42
N VAL A 196 14.18 -12.07 -13.21
CA VAL A 196 15.29 -12.94 -12.76
C VAL A 196 14.70 -14.24 -12.23
N MET A 197 14.71 -15.29 -13.07
CA MET A 197 14.09 -16.58 -12.76
C MET A 197 15.01 -17.56 -12.03
N THR A 198 16.25 -17.15 -11.74
CA THR A 198 17.29 -17.98 -11.12
C THR A 198 17.22 -18.03 -9.58
N ILE A 199 16.22 -17.41 -8.97
CA ILE A 199 16.03 -17.43 -7.51
C ILE A 199 15.73 -18.88 -7.08
N PRO A 200 16.52 -19.50 -6.19
CA PRO A 200 16.26 -20.86 -5.74
C PRO A 200 14.91 -20.97 -5.00
N THR A 201 14.20 -22.09 -5.19
CA THR A 201 12.86 -22.34 -4.64
C THR A 201 12.80 -22.15 -3.12
N CYS A 202 13.86 -22.48 -2.38
CA CYS A 202 13.91 -22.29 -0.94
C CYS A 202 13.80 -20.82 -0.51
N PHE A 203 14.36 -19.87 -1.29
CA PHE A 203 14.22 -18.44 -1.02
C PHE A 203 12.82 -17.92 -1.34
N MET A 204 12.20 -18.45 -2.41
CA MET A 204 10.80 -18.13 -2.71
C MET A 204 9.87 -18.63 -1.60
N GLN A 205 10.09 -19.87 -1.14
CA GLN A 205 9.31 -20.44 -0.04
C GLN A 205 9.50 -19.64 1.26
N ASP A 206 10.74 -19.30 1.61
CA ASP A 206 11.04 -18.48 2.79
C ASP A 206 10.36 -17.09 2.73
N PHE A 207 10.33 -16.45 1.56
CA PHE A 207 9.59 -15.20 1.37
C PHE A 207 8.08 -15.39 1.53
N ILE A 208 7.52 -16.47 0.96
CA ILE A 208 6.10 -16.80 1.08
C ILE A 208 5.75 -17.03 2.55
N ASP A 209 6.55 -17.80 3.28
CA ASP A 209 6.32 -18.13 4.69
C ASP A 209 6.38 -16.88 5.59
N VAL A 210 7.30 -15.94 5.31
CA VAL A 210 7.34 -14.65 6.02
C VAL A 210 6.16 -13.77 5.64
N SER A 211 5.81 -13.70 4.37
CA SER A 211 4.69 -12.89 3.87
C SER A 211 3.37 -13.40 4.44
N GLN A 212 3.13 -14.71 4.45
CA GLN A 212 1.93 -15.33 5.03
C GLN A 212 1.82 -15.10 6.53
N ARG A 213 2.93 -15.09 7.27
CA ARG A 213 2.91 -14.73 8.70
C ARG A 213 2.51 -13.28 8.94
N LYS A 214 2.78 -12.38 7.99
CA LYS A 214 2.40 -10.96 8.05
C LYS A 214 1.05 -10.66 7.42
N VAL A 215 0.59 -11.49 6.49
CA VAL A 215 -0.78 -11.45 6.01
C VAL A 215 -1.64 -12.13 7.06
N THR A 216 -2.06 -11.35 8.07
CA THR A 216 -2.76 -11.86 9.25
C THR A 216 -4.08 -12.56 8.90
N ASN A 217 -4.67 -12.23 7.75
CA ASN A 217 -5.82 -12.94 7.21
C ASN A 217 -5.84 -12.88 5.68
N LEU A 218 -5.34 -13.95 5.03
CA LEU A 218 -5.24 -14.01 3.57
C LEU A 218 -6.61 -13.94 2.89
N SER A 219 -7.63 -14.64 3.38
CA SER A 219 -8.96 -14.59 2.76
C SER A 219 -9.57 -13.19 2.86
N ALA A 220 -9.39 -12.50 3.98
CA ALA A 220 -9.80 -11.11 4.13
C ALA A 220 -9.03 -10.16 3.20
N ALA A 221 -7.71 -10.32 3.07
CA ALA A 221 -6.89 -9.55 2.15
C ALA A 221 -7.31 -9.75 0.67
N ARG A 222 -7.69 -10.97 0.29
CA ARG A 222 -8.25 -11.27 -1.04
C ARG A 222 -9.59 -10.59 -1.25
N LEU A 223 -10.47 -10.65 -0.26
CA LEU A 223 -11.78 -10.00 -0.31
C LEU A 223 -11.66 -8.49 -0.51
N CYS A 224 -10.69 -7.84 0.15
CA CYS A 224 -10.39 -6.43 -0.05
C CYS A 224 -10.09 -6.05 -1.50
N PHE A 225 -9.47 -6.94 -2.27
CA PHE A 225 -9.19 -6.68 -3.68
C PHE A 225 -10.41 -7.00 -4.56
N SER A 226 -11.13 -8.09 -4.28
CA SER A 226 -12.31 -8.48 -5.05
C SER A 226 -13.50 -7.53 -4.91
N THR A 227 -13.56 -6.78 -3.80
CA THR A 227 -14.60 -5.77 -3.54
C THR A 227 -14.28 -4.39 -4.14
N LEU A 228 -13.13 -4.25 -4.81
CA LEU A 228 -12.76 -2.98 -5.43
C LEU A 228 -13.82 -2.55 -6.45
N PRO A 229 -14.28 -1.30 -6.41
CA PRO A 229 -15.19 -0.79 -7.42
C PRO A 229 -14.52 -0.79 -8.80
N THR A 230 -15.29 -1.15 -9.83
CA THR A 230 -14.84 -1.14 -11.23
C THR A 230 -14.62 0.28 -11.78
N ASN A 231 -15.17 1.32 -11.14
CA ASN A 231 -15.05 2.70 -11.58
C ASN A 231 -15.07 3.70 -10.41
N LEU A 232 -13.89 4.04 -9.87
CA LEU A 232 -13.78 5.02 -8.78
C LEU A 232 -13.75 6.47 -9.27
N SER A 233 -13.61 6.73 -10.58
CA SER A 233 -13.58 8.10 -11.10
C SER A 233 -14.86 8.90 -10.75
N LEU A 234 -15.98 8.19 -10.58
CA LEU A 234 -17.27 8.75 -10.17
C LEU A 234 -17.31 9.29 -8.73
N LEU A 235 -16.39 8.86 -7.85
CA LEU A 235 -16.36 9.31 -6.46
C LEU A 235 -15.76 10.71 -6.29
N MET A 236 -14.98 11.20 -7.27
CA MET A 236 -14.42 12.54 -7.25
C MET A 236 -14.49 13.19 -8.65
N PRO A 237 -15.69 13.57 -9.14
CA PRO A 237 -15.88 14.08 -10.50
C PRO A 237 -15.20 15.43 -10.76
N SER A 238 -14.80 16.16 -9.71
CA SER A 238 -14.14 17.47 -9.78
C SER A 238 -12.60 17.41 -9.73
N VAL A 239 -12.00 16.21 -9.70
CA VAL A 239 -10.55 16.06 -9.58
C VAL A 239 -9.86 16.19 -10.93
N GLN A 240 -8.94 17.15 -11.03
CA GLN A 240 -8.12 17.36 -12.22
C GLN A 240 -6.88 16.45 -12.17
N PHE A 241 -6.88 15.40 -12.99
CA PHE A 241 -5.74 14.51 -13.17
C PHE A 241 -4.63 15.23 -13.95
N SER A 242 -3.46 15.37 -13.34
CA SER A 242 -2.25 15.85 -14.01
C SER A 242 -1.36 14.66 -14.33
N PHE A 243 -1.03 14.48 -15.60
CA PHE A 243 -0.10 13.45 -16.07
C PHE A 243 1.33 14.02 -16.10
N PRO A 244 2.19 13.75 -15.11
CA PRO A 244 3.58 14.20 -15.19
C PRO A 244 4.30 13.49 -16.35
N LEU A 245 5.24 14.20 -16.97
CA LEU A 245 6.07 13.75 -18.12
C LEU A 245 6.77 12.39 -17.91
N LEU A 246 6.94 11.95 -16.65
CA LEU A 246 7.47 10.63 -16.23
C LEU A 246 6.56 9.45 -16.63
N ALA A 247 5.30 9.69 -17.00
CA ALA A 247 4.35 8.66 -17.45
C ALA A 247 4.78 7.95 -18.77
N LYS A 248 5.77 8.47 -19.50
CA LYS A 248 6.36 7.76 -20.65
C LYS A 248 7.14 6.49 -20.25
N LEU A 249 7.38 6.26 -18.96
CA LEU A 249 8.10 5.07 -18.45
C LEU A 249 7.18 4.06 -17.74
N SER A 250 5.95 4.44 -17.37
CA SER A 250 4.97 3.54 -16.75
C SER A 250 3.55 4.16 -16.87
N PRO A 251 2.57 3.47 -17.47
CA PRO A 251 1.23 4.02 -17.73
C PRO A 251 0.36 4.23 -16.49
N PHE A 252 0.88 4.04 -15.27
CA PHE A 252 0.08 4.01 -14.04
C PHE A 252 0.52 5.01 -12.96
N LEU A 253 1.24 6.08 -13.33
CA LEU A 253 1.60 7.16 -12.39
C LEU A 253 0.70 8.38 -12.62
N PHE A 254 -0.22 8.62 -11.69
CA PHE A 254 -1.13 9.78 -11.72
C PHE A 254 -0.82 10.73 -10.56
N LEU A 255 -0.77 12.03 -10.85
CA LEU A 255 -0.68 13.07 -9.84
C LEU A 255 -2.02 13.84 -9.79
N ILE A 256 -2.63 13.86 -8.62
CA ILE A 256 -3.92 14.48 -8.34
C ILE A 256 -3.69 15.67 -7.42
N HIS A 257 -4.09 16.85 -7.87
CA HIS A 257 -4.13 18.05 -7.05
C HIS A 257 -5.56 18.30 -6.58
N ASN A 258 -5.77 18.37 -5.27
CA ASN A 258 -7.06 18.75 -4.71
C ASN A 258 -7.16 20.29 -4.72
N GLY A 259 -7.60 20.84 -5.86
CA GLY A 259 -7.78 22.28 -6.03
C GLY A 259 -9.13 22.73 -5.48
N SER A 260 -9.16 23.39 -4.32
CA SER A 260 -10.31 24.21 -3.95
C SER A 260 -10.29 25.48 -4.79
N SER A 261 -10.91 25.45 -5.96
CA SER A 261 -11.30 26.66 -6.69
C SER A 261 -12.64 27.15 -6.12
N TYR A 262 -12.59 27.92 -5.03
CA TYR A 262 -13.69 28.81 -4.67
C TYR A 262 -13.31 30.21 -5.16
N SER A 263 -13.87 30.58 -6.30
CA SER A 263 -14.08 31.97 -6.73
C SER A 263 -15.54 32.32 -6.52
#